data_AF-A0A2K8T7B9-F1
#
_entry.id   AF-A0A2K8T7B9-F1
#
_cell.length_a   1.000
_cell.length_b   1.000
_cell.length_c   1.000
_cell.angle_alpha   90.00
_cell.angle_beta   90.00
_cell.angle_gamma   90.00
#
_symmetry.space_group_name_H-M   'P 1'
#
loop_
_entity.id
_entity.type
_entity.pdbx_description
1 polymer ?
#
loop_
_entity_poly.entity_id
_entity_poly.type
_entity_poly.pdbx_seq_one_letter_code
_entity_poly.pdbx_strand_id
1 'polypeptide(L)'
;MLPSKFVEAAGFPMPWQEKHLQQYISDRLQERGFQIHLEVPCNGGRADIVTSWQGGAIAEVKKYLDRDTIYQAVGQLNLYGLNNTHKLVVMGFLTPDAKGQPSALHTASMVEQNPRIQVIFVNTESEWLPGNKIALSRVVQFFSLLKLSLPNLDLGSWRWWFRIAKDNPMIMVIAATLLSVMVSQMKRELNYCQQTNQVWSCLFSPPIN
;
A
#
# COMPACT_ATOMS: atom_id res chain seq x y z
N MET A 1 15.90 -5.97 -6.10
CA MET A 1 16.28 -6.11 -7.53
C MET A 1 17.27 -5.01 -7.89
N LEU A 2 18.33 -5.30 -8.66
CA LEU A 2 19.22 -4.24 -9.15
C LEU A 2 18.45 -3.32 -10.12
N PRO A 3 18.70 -2.00 -10.15
CA PRO A 3 18.01 -1.09 -11.06
C PRO A 3 18.13 -1.51 -12.53
N SER A 4 19.29 -2.02 -12.97
CA SER A 4 19.48 -2.51 -14.34
C SER A 4 18.54 -3.65 -14.71
N LYS A 5 18.41 -4.65 -13.84
CA LYS A 5 17.49 -5.78 -14.06
C LYS A 5 16.03 -5.31 -14.04
N PHE A 6 15.70 -4.34 -13.19
CA PHE A 6 14.35 -3.77 -13.16
C PHE A 6 14.02 -3.09 -14.49
N VAL A 7 14.92 -2.23 -14.98
CA VAL A 7 14.78 -1.49 -16.23
C VAL A 7 14.57 -2.44 -17.41
N GLU A 8 15.34 -3.52 -17.47
CA GLU A 8 15.19 -4.59 -18.47
C GLU A 8 13.83 -5.28 -18.36
N ALA A 9 13.45 -5.74 -17.16
CA ALA A 9 12.19 -6.44 -16.95
C ALA A 9 10.95 -5.55 -17.14
N ALA A 10 11.08 -4.24 -16.89
CA ALA A 10 10.05 -3.25 -17.11
C ALA A 10 9.98 -2.76 -18.57
N GLY A 11 10.92 -3.19 -19.44
CA GLY A 11 10.93 -2.83 -20.85
C GLY A 11 11.27 -1.36 -21.13
N PHE A 12 12.07 -0.72 -20.28
CA PHE A 12 12.42 0.69 -20.47
C PHE A 12 13.38 0.88 -21.67
N PRO A 13 13.24 1.95 -22.47
CA PRO A 13 14.14 2.22 -23.59
C PRO A 13 15.53 2.65 -23.09
N MET A 14 16.57 2.42 -23.89
CA MET A 14 17.95 2.82 -23.55
C MET A 14 18.42 4.01 -24.43
N PRO A 15 18.85 5.14 -23.84
CA PRO A 15 18.94 5.42 -22.41
C PRO A 15 17.57 5.75 -21.77
N TRP A 16 17.32 5.22 -20.56
CA TRP A 16 16.08 5.50 -19.84
C TRP A 16 16.18 6.77 -18.98
N GLN A 17 15.04 7.41 -18.76
CA GLN A 17 14.87 8.69 -18.06
C GLN A 17 13.83 8.55 -16.95
N GLU A 18 13.80 9.50 -16.01
CA GLU A 18 12.86 9.56 -14.89
C GLU A 18 11.39 9.42 -15.31
N LYS A 19 10.99 10.08 -16.41
CA LYS A 19 9.64 9.96 -17.00
C LYS A 19 9.22 8.53 -17.34
N HIS A 20 10.16 7.64 -17.65
CA HIS A 20 9.81 6.23 -17.93
C HIS A 20 9.44 5.50 -16.64
N LEU A 21 10.12 5.84 -15.53
CA LEU A 21 9.75 5.31 -14.22
C LEU A 21 8.42 5.89 -13.73
N GLN A 22 8.19 7.18 -13.95
CA GLN A 22 6.90 7.83 -13.67
C GLN A 22 5.76 7.16 -14.43
N GLN A 23 5.93 6.95 -15.74
CA GLN A 23 4.93 6.25 -16.56
C GLN A 23 4.70 4.82 -16.05
N TYR A 24 5.76 4.07 -15.74
CA TYR A 24 5.64 2.73 -15.18
C TYR A 24 4.83 2.69 -13.88
N ILE A 25 5.12 3.61 -12.94
CA ILE A 25 4.39 3.70 -11.67
C ILE A 25 2.91 4.05 -11.92
N SER A 26 2.66 4.99 -12.83
CA SER A 26 1.31 5.38 -13.26
C SER A 26 0.53 4.19 -13.80
N ASP A 27 1.11 3.46 -14.76
CA ASP A 27 0.49 2.30 -15.38
C ASP A 27 0.18 1.23 -14.32
N ARG A 28 1.12 0.96 -13.41
CA ARG A 28 0.94 0.01 -12.31
C ARG A 28 -0.16 0.43 -11.34
N LEU A 29 -0.32 1.71 -11.05
CA LEU A 29 -1.40 2.20 -10.21
C LEU A 29 -2.75 2.16 -10.93
N GLN A 30 -2.76 2.46 -12.23
CA GLN A 30 -3.96 2.38 -13.06
C GLN A 30 -4.44 0.94 -13.25
N GLU A 31 -3.53 -0.02 -13.42
CA GLU A 31 -3.81 -1.47 -13.42
C GLU A 31 -4.50 -1.93 -12.13
N ARG A 32 -4.23 -1.24 -11.01
CA ARG A 32 -4.87 -1.48 -9.70
C ARG A 32 -6.25 -0.80 -9.55
N GLY A 33 -6.69 -0.06 -10.56
CA GLY A 33 -7.97 0.65 -10.57
C GLY A 33 -7.94 2.00 -9.86
N PHE A 34 -6.76 2.59 -9.59
CA PHE A 34 -6.67 3.94 -9.06
C PHE A 34 -6.81 4.98 -10.18
N GLN A 35 -7.40 6.12 -9.84
CA GLN A 35 -7.41 7.29 -10.72
C GLN A 35 -6.02 7.91 -10.72
N ILE A 36 -5.56 8.35 -11.89
CA ILE A 36 -4.23 8.92 -12.09
C ILE A 36 -4.30 10.18 -12.92
N HIS A 37 -3.57 11.20 -12.47
CA HIS A 37 -3.30 12.42 -13.22
C HIS A 37 -1.79 12.67 -13.18
N LEU A 38 -1.18 12.84 -14.35
CA LEU A 38 0.25 13.12 -14.48
C LEU A 38 0.50 14.60 -14.65
N GLU A 39 1.65 15.07 -14.18
CA GLU A 39 2.14 16.44 -14.42
C GLU A 39 1.10 17.51 -14.03
N VAL A 40 0.52 17.38 -12.83
CA VAL A 40 -0.57 18.24 -12.37
C VAL A 40 -0.02 19.57 -11.85
N PRO A 41 -0.44 20.73 -12.41
CA PRO A 41 -0.02 22.03 -11.89
C PRO A 41 -0.50 22.26 -10.45
N CYS A 42 0.40 22.66 -9.56
CA CYS A 42 0.08 22.93 -8.15
C CYS A 42 1.08 23.89 -7.51
N ASN A 43 0.58 24.90 -6.79
CA ASN A 43 1.36 25.83 -5.94
C ASN A 43 2.72 26.26 -6.51
N GLY A 44 2.73 26.75 -7.76
CA GLY A 44 3.94 27.24 -8.43
C GLY A 44 4.86 26.17 -9.02
N GLY A 45 4.49 24.89 -8.96
CA GLY A 45 5.18 23.78 -9.59
C GLY A 45 4.22 22.81 -10.27
N ARG A 46 4.69 21.58 -10.48
CA ARG A 46 3.96 20.53 -11.17
C ARG A 46 4.28 19.19 -10.51
N ALA A 47 3.27 18.54 -9.95
CA ALA A 47 3.42 17.24 -9.32
C ALA A 47 3.47 16.12 -10.37
N ASP A 48 4.38 15.17 -10.21
CA ASP A 48 4.58 14.10 -11.20
C ASP A 48 3.34 13.20 -11.31
N ILE A 49 2.77 12.79 -10.17
CA ILE A 49 1.59 11.91 -10.13
C ILE A 49 0.65 12.35 -9.01
N VAL A 50 -0.63 12.55 -9.33
CA VAL A 50 -1.73 12.69 -8.36
C VAL A 50 -2.68 11.51 -8.55
N THR A 51 -3.02 10.83 -7.45
CA THR A 51 -3.76 9.56 -7.52
C THR A 51 -4.77 9.38 -6.38
N SER A 52 -5.80 8.57 -6.60
CA SER A 52 -6.72 8.12 -5.53
C SER A 52 -6.15 7.02 -4.63
N TRP A 53 -4.93 6.54 -4.90
CA TRP A 53 -4.26 5.56 -4.06
C TRP A 53 -4.13 6.04 -2.59
N GLN A 54 -4.30 5.12 -1.64
CA GLN A 54 -4.31 5.40 -0.19
C GLN A 54 -5.31 6.48 0.26
N GLY A 55 -6.44 6.65 -0.45
CA GLY A 55 -7.43 7.69 -0.15
C GLY A 55 -7.05 9.07 -0.68
N GLY A 56 -6.01 9.14 -1.54
CA GLY A 56 -5.49 10.36 -2.13
C GLY A 56 -3.99 10.48 -1.86
N ALA A 57 -3.18 10.49 -2.91
CA ALA A 57 -1.74 10.66 -2.82
C ALA A 57 -1.20 11.58 -3.92
N ILE A 58 -0.14 12.31 -3.58
CA ILE A 58 0.69 13.08 -4.49
C ILE A 58 2.07 12.43 -4.44
N ALA A 59 2.57 11.96 -5.58
CA ALA A 59 3.88 11.34 -5.68
C ALA A 59 4.85 12.20 -6.50
N GLU A 60 6.09 12.30 -5.99
CA GLU A 60 7.24 12.85 -6.70
C GLU A 60 8.17 11.68 -7.02
N VAL A 61 8.51 11.54 -8.29
CA VAL A 61 9.31 10.44 -8.82
C VAL A 61 10.73 10.94 -9.01
N LYS A 62 11.70 10.17 -8.53
CA LYS A 62 13.12 10.40 -8.79
C LYS A 62 13.76 9.16 -9.39
N LYS A 63 14.67 9.37 -10.34
CA LYS A 63 15.42 8.29 -10.99
C LYS A 63 16.10 7.39 -9.97
N TYR A 64 16.82 8.00 -9.02
CA TYR A 64 17.48 7.35 -7.90
C TYR A 64 17.18 8.13 -6.63
N LEU A 65 17.04 7.40 -5.54
CA LEU A 65 16.84 7.91 -4.19
C LEU A 65 18.13 7.71 -3.41
N ASP A 66 18.77 8.84 -3.16
CA ASP A 66 19.83 9.07 -2.19
C ASP A 66 19.35 10.10 -1.16
N ARG A 67 20.21 10.47 -0.21
CA ARG A 67 19.87 11.45 0.82
C ARG A 67 19.32 12.76 0.25
N ASP A 68 20.00 13.33 -0.74
CA ASP A 68 19.74 14.70 -1.20
C ASP A 68 18.49 14.74 -2.07
N THR A 69 18.32 13.76 -2.95
CA THR A 69 17.13 13.60 -3.78
C THR A 69 15.87 13.33 -2.95
N ILE A 70 15.96 12.57 -1.85
CA ILE A 70 14.84 12.39 -0.91
C ILE A 70 14.45 13.74 -0.28
N TYR A 71 15.41 14.51 0.24
CA TYR A 71 15.10 15.82 0.83
C TYR A 71 14.50 16.79 -0.18
N GLN A 72 15.04 16.82 -1.40
CA GLN A 72 14.50 17.64 -2.49
C GLN A 72 13.06 17.26 -2.81
N ALA A 73 12.77 15.98 -3.00
CA ALA A 73 11.44 15.49 -3.34
C ALA A 73 10.44 15.78 -2.21
N VAL A 74 10.82 15.61 -0.95
CA VAL A 74 9.98 15.99 0.20
C VAL A 74 9.70 17.49 0.22
N GLY A 75 10.69 18.33 -0.09
CA GLY A 75 10.50 19.79 -0.21
C GLY A 75 9.45 20.15 -1.25
N GLN A 76 9.52 19.54 -2.45
CA GLN A 76 8.54 19.73 -3.52
C GLN A 76 7.15 19.24 -3.11
N LEU A 77 7.06 18.04 -2.54
CA LEU A 77 5.79 17.46 -2.09
C LEU A 77 5.12 18.28 -0.99
N ASN A 78 5.87 18.87 -0.06
CA ASN A 78 5.29 19.75 0.96
C ASN A 78 4.66 21.01 0.34
N LEU A 79 5.23 21.55 -0.75
CA LEU A 79 4.63 22.67 -1.49
C LEU A 79 3.36 22.21 -2.23
N TYR A 80 3.38 21.05 -2.87
CA TYR A 80 2.23 20.51 -3.62
C TYR A 80 1.09 20.09 -2.68
N GLY A 81 1.46 19.62 -1.47
CA GLY A 81 0.57 19.17 -0.43
C GLY A 81 -0.11 20.27 0.39
N LEU A 82 0.16 21.56 0.13
CA LEU A 82 -0.50 22.65 0.85
C LEU A 82 -2.02 22.59 0.63
N ASN A 83 -2.77 22.88 1.70
CA ASN A 83 -4.24 22.92 1.72
C ASN A 83 -4.96 21.60 1.37
N ASN A 84 -4.27 20.47 1.49
CA ASN A 84 -4.90 19.15 1.40
C ASN A 84 -4.26 18.17 2.39
N THR A 85 -4.88 17.00 2.54
CA THR A 85 -4.44 15.93 3.46
C THR A 85 -3.93 14.69 2.72
N HIS A 86 -3.74 14.77 1.40
CA HIS A 86 -3.25 13.64 0.61
C HIS A 86 -1.91 13.13 1.12
N LYS A 87 -1.70 11.82 1.03
CA LYS A 87 -0.40 11.21 1.29
C LYS A 87 0.65 11.82 0.35
N LEU A 88 1.84 12.09 0.87
CA LEU A 88 2.98 12.59 0.10
C LEU A 88 3.97 11.44 -0.09
N VAL A 89 4.20 11.03 -1.33
CA VAL A 89 4.96 9.82 -1.63
C VAL A 89 6.18 10.16 -2.47
N VAL A 90 7.38 9.86 -1.97
CA VAL A 90 8.60 9.91 -2.79
C VAL A 90 8.81 8.51 -3.37
N MET A 91 8.94 8.40 -4.69
CA MET A 91 9.13 7.10 -5.35
C MET A 91 10.37 7.12 -6.23
N GLY A 92 11.16 6.05 -6.19
CA GLY A 92 12.34 5.94 -7.03
C GLY A 92 13.15 4.68 -6.77
N PHE A 93 14.21 4.48 -7.54
CA PHE A 93 15.13 3.37 -7.26
C PHE A 93 16.02 3.70 -6.07
N LEU A 94 16.25 2.74 -5.17
CA LEU A 94 17.35 2.87 -4.22
C LEU A 94 18.65 3.08 -5.00
N THR A 95 19.44 4.08 -4.62
CA THR A 95 20.69 4.44 -5.31
C THR A 95 21.58 3.21 -5.57
N PRO A 96 22.18 3.08 -6.78
CA PRO A 96 23.07 1.97 -7.09
C PRO A 96 24.40 2.07 -6.33
N ASP A 97 24.74 3.22 -5.76
CA ASP A 97 25.93 3.38 -4.92
C ASP A 97 25.75 2.72 -3.55
N ALA A 98 26.43 1.60 -3.33
CA ALA A 98 26.38 0.85 -2.08
C ALA A 98 26.79 1.68 -0.85
N LYS A 99 27.66 2.69 -1.01
CA LYS A 99 28.07 3.57 0.10
C LYS A 99 26.96 4.56 0.48
N GLY A 100 26.16 5.00 -0.49
CA GLY A 100 25.02 5.91 -0.28
C GLY A 100 23.76 5.23 0.24
N GLN A 101 23.59 3.91 0.05
CA GLN A 101 22.37 3.20 0.43
C GLN A 101 21.99 3.31 1.92
N PRO A 102 22.91 3.13 2.89
CA PRO A 102 22.56 3.30 4.31
C PRO A 102 22.04 4.71 4.62
N SER A 103 22.62 5.73 3.99
CA SER A 103 22.19 7.12 4.17
C SER A 103 20.81 7.36 3.57
N ALA A 104 20.52 6.80 2.39
CA ALA A 104 19.21 6.88 1.76
C ALA A 104 18.12 6.24 2.62
N LEU A 105 18.36 5.01 3.11
CA LEU A 105 17.44 4.28 3.98
C LEU A 105 17.21 5.00 5.31
N HIS A 106 18.27 5.51 5.94
CA HIS A 106 18.15 6.28 7.17
C HIS A 106 17.35 7.57 6.93
N THR A 107 17.62 8.29 5.85
CA THR A 107 16.90 9.53 5.49
C THR A 107 15.42 9.26 5.24
N ALA A 108 15.09 8.18 4.52
CA ALA A 108 13.71 7.71 4.36
C ALA A 108 13.02 7.52 5.72
N SER A 109 13.66 6.78 6.63
CA SER A 109 13.10 6.54 7.98
C SER A 109 12.89 7.82 8.81
N MET A 110 13.71 8.85 8.59
CA MET A 110 13.57 10.14 9.26
C MET A 110 12.41 10.96 8.71
N VAL A 111 12.26 11.06 7.39
CA VAL A 111 11.18 11.86 6.79
C VAL A 111 9.82 11.21 6.99
N GLU A 112 9.78 9.88 7.06
CA GLU A 112 8.57 9.09 7.35
C GLU A 112 8.09 9.19 8.82
N GLN A 113 8.86 9.83 9.71
CA GLN A 113 8.33 10.21 11.03
C GLN A 113 7.11 11.13 10.91
N ASN A 114 6.99 11.87 9.80
CA ASN A 114 5.75 12.51 9.43
C ASN A 114 4.79 11.45 8.83
N PRO A 115 3.62 11.17 9.45
CA PRO A 115 2.71 10.13 8.99
C PRO A 115 2.09 10.43 7.62
N ARG A 116 2.21 11.65 7.11
CA ARG A 116 1.78 12.03 5.76
C ARG A 116 2.79 11.64 4.69
N ILE A 117 4.07 11.49 5.03
CA ILE A 117 5.15 11.18 4.09
C ILE A 117 5.35 9.66 4.00
N GLN A 118 5.70 9.18 2.82
CA GLN A 118 6.17 7.82 2.57
C GLN A 118 7.27 7.86 1.51
N VAL A 119 8.29 7.03 1.66
CA VAL A 119 9.37 6.86 0.67
C VAL A 119 9.35 5.42 0.20
N ILE A 120 9.28 5.23 -1.12
CA ILE A 120 9.14 3.92 -1.76
C ILE A 120 10.34 3.67 -2.64
N PHE A 121 11.04 2.58 -2.32
CA PHE A 121 12.15 2.08 -3.13
C PHE A 121 11.59 1.01 -4.07
N VAL A 122 11.22 1.42 -5.29
CA VAL A 122 10.45 0.59 -6.22
C VAL A 122 11.15 -0.71 -6.62
N ASN A 123 12.49 -0.76 -6.55
CA ASN A 123 13.27 -1.95 -6.85
C ASN A 123 13.51 -2.88 -5.65
N THR A 124 13.06 -2.53 -4.45
CA THR A 124 13.18 -3.39 -3.26
C THR A 124 11.83 -3.91 -2.80
N GLU A 125 10.76 -3.15 -3.00
CA GLU A 125 9.42 -3.51 -2.57
C GLU A 125 8.72 -4.40 -3.58
N SER A 126 8.28 -5.58 -3.14
CA SER A 126 7.76 -6.64 -4.03
C SER A 126 6.57 -6.20 -4.86
N GLU A 127 5.66 -5.40 -4.32
CA GLU A 127 4.47 -4.95 -5.05
C GLU A 127 4.80 -4.10 -6.30
N TRP A 128 5.96 -3.45 -6.31
CA TRP A 128 6.42 -2.56 -7.37
C TRP A 128 7.34 -3.25 -8.39
N LEU A 129 7.71 -4.52 -8.16
CA LEU A 129 8.57 -5.26 -9.08
C LEU A 129 7.81 -5.67 -10.36
N PRO A 130 8.46 -5.64 -11.54
CA PRO A 130 7.89 -6.15 -12.78
C PRO A 130 7.52 -7.63 -12.68
N GLY A 131 6.42 -8.02 -13.32
CA GLY A 131 5.95 -9.42 -13.36
C GLY A 131 5.26 -9.92 -12.09
N ASN A 132 5.30 -9.17 -10.98
CA ASN A 132 4.51 -9.52 -9.80
C ASN A 132 3.03 -9.25 -10.07
N LYS A 133 2.26 -10.35 -10.15
CA LYS A 133 0.80 -10.33 -10.29
C LYS A 133 0.22 -9.67 -9.05
N ILE A 134 -0.47 -8.56 -9.26
CA ILE A 134 -1.20 -7.90 -8.18
C ILE A 134 -2.40 -8.79 -7.89
N ALA A 135 -2.39 -9.45 -6.72
CA ALA A 135 -3.60 -10.05 -6.21
C ALA A 135 -4.61 -8.92 -6.02
N LEU A 136 -5.68 -8.94 -6.83
CA LEU A 136 -6.85 -8.06 -6.77
C LEU A 136 -7.59 -8.30 -5.44
N SER A 137 -6.96 -8.00 -4.32
CA SER A 137 -7.57 -8.14 -3.01
C SER A 137 -8.14 -6.80 -2.59
N ARG A 138 -9.37 -6.54 -3.07
CA ARG A 138 -10.29 -5.56 -2.45
C ARG A 138 -10.50 -5.82 -0.94
N VAL A 139 -10.04 -6.95 -0.41
CA VAL A 139 -10.18 -7.33 1.00
C VAL A 139 -9.05 -6.77 1.89
N VAL A 140 -7.88 -6.40 1.36
CA VAL A 140 -6.73 -5.97 2.19
C VAL A 140 -6.79 -4.49 2.61
N GLN A 141 -7.61 -3.65 1.95
CA GLN A 141 -7.77 -2.23 2.34
C GLN A 141 -8.44 -2.03 3.71
N PHE A 142 -9.07 -3.04 4.30
CA PHE A 142 -9.62 -2.94 5.66
C PHE A 142 -8.58 -3.15 6.77
N PHE A 143 -7.41 -3.75 6.48
CA PHE A 143 -6.42 -4.09 7.50
C PHE A 143 -5.20 -3.16 7.55
N SER A 144 -5.07 -2.20 6.64
CA SER A 144 -3.93 -1.25 6.63
C SER A 144 -3.98 -0.20 7.76
N LEU A 145 -5.00 -0.22 8.63
CA LEU A 145 -5.12 0.67 9.79
C LEU A 145 -4.57 0.10 11.10
N LEU A 146 -4.06 -1.13 11.13
CA LEU A 146 -3.34 -1.66 12.29
C LEU A 146 -1.97 -2.18 11.87
N LYS A 147 -0.94 -1.33 11.98
CA LYS A 147 0.44 -1.82 12.22
C LYS A 147 0.51 -2.39 13.65
N LEU A 148 -0.24 -3.46 13.91
CA LEU A 148 0.09 -4.38 14.99
C LEU A 148 0.97 -5.45 14.35
N SER A 149 2.23 -5.52 14.75
CA SER A 149 3.11 -6.64 14.42
C SER A 149 2.51 -7.92 15.01
N LEU A 150 1.69 -8.62 14.22
CA LEU A 150 1.18 -9.93 14.59
C LEU A 150 2.34 -10.94 14.50
N PRO A 151 2.68 -11.65 15.60
CA PRO A 151 3.67 -12.71 15.56
C PRO A 151 3.20 -13.82 14.61
N ASN A 152 4.14 -14.55 13.98
CA ASN A 152 3.87 -15.68 13.11
C ASN A 152 2.75 -16.58 13.70
N LEU A 153 1.57 -16.52 13.07
CA LEU A 153 0.37 -17.19 13.55
C LEU A 153 0.41 -18.65 13.06
N ASP A 154 0.81 -19.57 13.92
CA ASP A 154 0.61 -21.00 13.70
C ASP A 154 -0.84 -21.36 14.04
N LEU A 155 -1.72 -21.23 13.05
CA LEU A 155 -3.17 -21.42 13.18
C LEU A 155 -3.56 -22.89 13.48
N GLY A 156 -2.64 -23.84 13.38
CA GLY A 156 -2.90 -25.27 13.53
C GLY A 156 -2.81 -25.82 14.95
N SER A 157 -2.20 -25.10 15.91
CA SER A 157 -1.93 -25.66 17.23
C SER A 157 -2.84 -25.06 18.32
N TRP A 158 -3.75 -25.86 18.88
CA TRP A 158 -4.65 -25.47 19.99
C TRP A 158 -3.90 -24.97 21.23
N ARG A 159 -2.67 -25.46 21.43
CA ARG A 159 -1.76 -25.00 22.50
C ARG A 159 -1.31 -23.55 22.32
N TRP A 160 -1.22 -23.07 21.09
CA TRP A 160 -0.85 -21.69 20.78
C TRP A 160 -1.99 -20.71 21.15
N TRP A 161 -3.24 -21.07 20.83
CA TRP A 161 -4.41 -20.30 21.23
C TRP A 161 -4.52 -20.11 22.74
N PHE A 162 -4.25 -21.16 23.53
CA PHE A 162 -4.21 -21.04 24.99
C PHE A 162 -3.11 -20.09 25.49
N ARG A 163 -1.95 -20.09 24.83
CA ARG A 163 -0.83 -19.20 25.21
C ARG A 163 -1.16 -17.74 24.90
N ILE A 164 -1.72 -17.46 23.72
CA ILE A 164 -2.21 -16.13 23.32
C ILE A 164 -3.28 -15.63 24.28
N ALA A 165 -4.25 -16.48 24.64
CA ALA A 165 -5.32 -16.12 25.56
C ALA A 165 -4.79 -15.75 26.96
N LYS A 166 -3.73 -16.42 27.41
CA LYS A 166 -3.09 -16.14 28.70
C LYS A 166 -2.27 -14.86 28.68
N ASP A 167 -1.50 -14.64 27.62
CA ASP A 167 -0.54 -13.53 27.55
C ASP A 167 -1.21 -12.22 27.12
N ASN A 168 -2.33 -12.28 26.39
CA ASN A 168 -3.01 -11.12 25.83
C ASN A 168 -4.56 -11.27 25.91
N PRO A 169 -5.16 -11.15 27.11
CA PRO A 169 -6.59 -11.39 27.30
C PRO A 169 -7.49 -10.44 26.49
N MET A 170 -7.02 -9.21 26.21
CA MET A 170 -7.75 -8.24 25.38
C MET A 170 -7.94 -8.72 23.93
N ILE A 171 -7.01 -9.48 23.38
CA ILE A 171 -7.13 -10.03 22.01
C ILE A 171 -8.29 -11.03 21.96
N MET A 172 -8.47 -11.84 23.01
CA MET A 172 -9.58 -12.77 23.09
C MET A 172 -10.93 -12.08 23.22
N VAL A 173 -10.99 -10.95 23.97
CA VAL A 173 -12.21 -10.14 24.06
C VAL A 173 -12.58 -9.58 22.70
N ILE A 174 -11.61 -9.03 21.97
CA ILE A 174 -11.84 -8.49 20.61
C ILE A 174 -12.24 -9.60 19.63
N ALA A 175 -11.57 -10.76 19.68
CA ALA A 175 -11.92 -11.90 18.84
C ALA A 175 -13.34 -12.40 19.15
N ALA A 176 -13.72 -12.49 20.42
CA ALA A 176 -15.04 -12.90 20.85
C ALA A 176 -16.14 -11.90 20.46
N THR A 177 -15.89 -10.59 20.53
CA THR A 177 -16.84 -9.58 20.08
C THR A 177 -16.99 -9.58 18.56
N LEU A 178 -15.91 -9.77 17.80
CA LEU A 178 -15.98 -9.92 16.35
C LEU A 178 -16.76 -11.18 15.94
N LEU A 179 -16.50 -12.31 16.61
CA LEU A 179 -17.26 -13.55 16.40
C LEU A 179 -18.74 -13.38 16.76
N SER A 180 -19.07 -12.69 17.85
CA SER A 180 -20.48 -12.49 18.24
C SER A 180 -21.23 -11.60 17.26
N VAL A 181 -20.58 -10.57 16.70
CA VAL A 181 -21.15 -9.72 15.65
C VAL A 181 -21.34 -10.51 14.36
N MET A 182 -20.35 -11.30 13.93
CA MET A 182 -20.47 -12.15 12.74
C MET A 182 -21.59 -13.19 12.88
N VAL A 183 -21.69 -13.87 14.02
CA VAL A 183 -22.76 -14.84 14.30
C VAL A 183 -24.13 -14.16 14.32
N SER A 184 -24.22 -12.94 14.87
CA SER A 184 -25.46 -12.17 14.90
C SER A 184 -25.88 -11.70 13.50
N GLN A 185 -24.93 -11.29 12.66
CA GLN A 185 -25.17 -10.94 11.26
C GLN A 185 -25.58 -12.17 10.44
N MET A 186 -24.85 -13.28 10.56
CA MET A 186 -25.21 -14.55 9.92
C MET A 186 -26.60 -15.01 10.34
N LYS A 187 -26.97 -14.90 11.61
CA LYS A 187 -28.32 -15.27 12.08
C LYS A 187 -29.40 -14.36 11.51
N ARG A 188 -29.13 -13.07 11.34
CA ARG A 188 -30.04 -12.14 10.65
C ARG A 188 -30.23 -12.52 9.18
N GLU A 189 -29.15 -12.81 8.47
CA GLU A 189 -29.20 -13.26 7.07
C GLU A 189 -29.92 -14.61 6.93
N LEU A 190 -29.65 -15.56 7.83
CA LEU A 190 -30.30 -16.87 7.81
C LEU A 190 -31.82 -16.77 8.08
N ASN A 191 -32.22 -15.92 9.02
CA ASN A 191 -33.63 -15.68 9.33
C ASN A 191 -34.35 -14.94 8.17
N TYR A 192 -33.65 -14.02 7.50
CA TYR A 192 -34.16 -13.32 6.32
C TYR A 192 -34.35 -14.31 5.14
N CYS A 193 -33.39 -15.21 4.91
CA CYS A 193 -33.47 -16.25 3.89
C CYS A 193 -34.51 -17.36 4.20
N GLN A 194 -34.78 -17.65 5.49
CA GLN A 194 -35.85 -18.56 5.88
C GLN A 194 -37.25 -17.99 5.63
N GLN A 195 -37.43 -16.66 5.77
CA GLN A 195 -38.72 -16.02 5.49
C GLN A 195 -39.05 -15.95 3.98
N THR A 196 -38.06 -16.05 3.11
CA THR A 196 -38.24 -15.93 1.65
C THR A 196 -38.30 -17.25 0.88
N ASN A 197 -38.33 -18.41 1.57
CA ASN A 197 -38.39 -19.76 0.96
C ASN A 197 -37.31 -20.01 -0.12
N GLN A 198 -36.14 -19.41 0.06
CA GLN A 198 -35.03 -19.43 -0.89
C GLN A 198 -33.71 -19.83 -0.22
N VAL A 199 -33.75 -20.90 0.58
CA VAL A 199 -32.58 -21.39 1.35
C VAL A 199 -31.39 -21.76 0.45
N TRP A 200 -31.65 -22.21 -0.78
CA TRP A 200 -30.60 -22.62 -1.72
C TRP A 200 -29.89 -21.46 -2.40
N SER A 201 -30.56 -20.33 -2.65
CA SER A 201 -29.95 -19.16 -3.28
C SER A 201 -29.01 -18.40 -2.33
N CYS A 202 -29.24 -18.45 -1.02
CA CYS A 202 -28.41 -17.71 -0.06
C CYS A 202 -27.04 -18.35 0.24
N LEU A 203 -26.90 -19.67 0.10
CA LEU A 203 -25.63 -20.37 0.37
C LEU A 203 -24.59 -20.19 -0.75
N PHE A 204 -25.01 -19.76 -1.94
CA PHE A 204 -24.15 -19.70 -3.14
C PHE A 204 -24.29 -18.43 -3.98
N SER A 205 -25.02 -17.41 -3.52
CA SER A 205 -25.05 -16.12 -4.23
C SER A 205 -23.80 -15.30 -3.91
N PRO A 206 -23.10 -14.77 -4.93
CA PRO A 206 -22.03 -13.82 -4.70
C PRO A 206 -22.63 -12.53 -4.11
N PRO A 207 -21.85 -11.79 -3.30
CA PRO A 207 -22.35 -10.56 -2.70
C PRO A 207 -22.74 -9.56 -3.80
N ILE A 208 -23.99 -9.09 -3.74
CA ILE A 208 -24.47 -7.98 -4.56
C ILE A 208 -23.76 -6.72 -4.06
N ASN A 209 -23.20 -5.97 -5.01
CA ASN A 209 -22.30 -4.81 -4.85
C ASN A 209 -22.58 -3.87 -3.67
#